data_AF-A0A5M6DIX4-F1
#
_entry.id   AF-A0A5M6DIX4-F1
#
_cell.length_a   1.000
_cell.length_b   1.000
_cell.length_c   1.000
_cell.angle_alpha   90.00
_cell.angle_beta   90.00
_cell.angle_gamma   90.00
#
_symmetry.space_group_name_H-M   'P 1'
#
loop_
_entity.id
_entity.type
_entity.pdbx_description
1 polymer ?
#
loop_
_entity_poly.entity_id
_entity_poly.type
_entity_poly.pdbx_seq_one_letter_code
_entity_poly.pdbx_strand_id
1 'polypeptide(L)'
;MSRWIDRLLVAALVVVVAVLCLTALPFLAGHTLGGPGLLTHMFASGALVIGLPVFALAFLRHLPYPSRAGRLYSLGFLATVALGFLTIATVFLCMLPVPATEQMHALMTAHGWIGFAMVPAIVLLLLGMLRSRRTASHLHS
;
A
#
# COMPACT_ATOMS: atom_id res chain seq x y z
N MET A 1 -20.91 -13.07 4.29
CA MET A 1 -19.97 -12.36 5.19
C MET A 1 -18.63 -12.02 4.54
N SER A 2 -17.94 -12.93 3.83
CA SER A 2 -16.59 -12.67 3.30
C SER A 2 -16.46 -11.41 2.44
N ARG A 3 -17.44 -11.13 1.55
CA ARG A 3 -17.43 -9.96 0.67
C ARG A 3 -17.43 -8.61 1.41
N TRP A 4 -18.03 -8.53 2.59
CA TRP A 4 -18.04 -7.29 3.39
C TRP A 4 -16.70 -7.07 4.07
N ILE A 5 -16.10 -8.14 4.61
CA ILE A 5 -14.77 -8.12 5.20
C ILE A 5 -13.74 -7.70 4.14
N ASP A 6 -13.81 -8.29 2.93
CA ASP A 6 -12.89 -7.95 1.83
C ASP A 6 -13.00 -6.46 1.44
N ARG A 7 -14.22 -5.91 1.38
CA ARG A 7 -14.45 -4.49 1.10
C ARG A 7 -13.94 -3.58 2.22
N LEU A 8 -14.16 -3.96 3.47
CA LEU A 8 -13.69 -3.22 4.63
C LEU A 8 -12.16 -3.19 4.66
N LEU A 9 -11.49 -4.32 4.42
CA LEU A 9 -10.03 -4.40 4.37
C LEU A 9 -9.44 -3.52 3.26
N VAL A 10 -10.02 -3.57 2.05
CA VAL A 10 -9.58 -2.70 0.94
C VAL A 10 -9.83 -1.24 1.27
N ALA A 11 -11.01 -0.88 1.80
CA ALA A 11 -11.31 0.50 2.18
C ALA A 11 -10.36 1.02 3.26
N ALA A 12 -10.09 0.22 4.30
CA ALA A 12 -9.14 0.54 5.35
C ALA A 12 -7.72 0.75 4.78
N LEU A 13 -7.26 -0.15 3.91
CA LEU A 13 -5.96 -0.02 3.24
C LEU A 13 -5.85 1.25 2.39
N VAL A 14 -6.90 1.57 1.61
CA VAL A 14 -6.97 2.80 0.81
C VAL A 14 -6.89 4.03 1.71
N VAL A 15 -7.64 4.06 2.82
CA VAL A 15 -7.61 5.19 3.77
C VAL A 15 -6.23 5.34 4.40
N VAL A 16 -5.62 4.25 4.86
CA VAL A 16 -4.26 4.26 5.45
C VAL A 16 -3.25 4.83 4.45
N VAL A 17 -3.27 4.36 3.20
CA VAL A 17 -2.31 4.81 2.19
C VAL A 17 -2.59 6.24 1.73
N ALA A 18 -3.85 6.67 1.69
CA ALA A 18 -4.20 8.07 1.46
C ALA A 18 -3.64 8.98 2.57
N VAL A 19 -3.81 8.60 3.84
CA VAL A 19 -3.26 9.34 4.99
C VAL A 19 -1.73 9.39 4.92
N LEU A 20 -1.06 8.27 4.64
CA LEU A 20 0.39 8.22 4.48
C LEU A 20 0.89 9.11 3.35
N CYS A 21 0.21 9.08 2.20
CA CYS A 21 0.54 9.91 1.04
C CYS A 21 0.37 11.41 1.36
N LEU A 22 -0.77 11.79 1.94
CA LEU A 22 -1.06 13.19 2.30
C LEU A 22 -0.08 13.73 3.33
N THR A 23 0.20 12.95 4.37
CA THR A 23 1.17 13.35 5.40
C THR A 23 2.60 13.40 4.86
N ALA A 24 2.94 12.62 3.83
CA ALA A 24 4.24 12.63 3.16
C ALA A 24 4.40 13.70 2.07
N LEU A 25 3.36 14.44 1.68
CA LEU A 25 3.48 15.50 0.66
C LEU A 25 4.57 16.54 0.95
N PRO A 26 4.80 17.01 2.19
CA PRO A 26 5.86 17.96 2.48
C PRO A 26 7.26 17.48 2.09
N PHE A 27 7.51 16.17 2.12
CA PHE A 27 8.77 15.58 1.67
C PHE A 27 9.04 15.86 0.18
N LEU A 28 8.01 15.83 -0.67
CA LEU A 28 8.14 16.16 -2.10
C LEU A 28 8.47 17.65 -2.33
N ALA A 29 8.08 18.51 -1.39
CA ALA A 29 8.40 19.93 -1.39
C ALA A 29 9.76 20.25 -0.74
N GLY A 30 10.52 19.23 -0.31
CA GLY A 30 11.82 19.41 0.37
C GLY A 30 11.70 19.84 1.84
N HIS A 31 10.50 19.80 2.43
CA HIS A 31 10.28 20.12 3.83
C HIS A 31 10.35 18.86 4.70
N THR A 32 10.86 19.01 5.93
CA THR A 32 10.89 17.93 6.91
C THR A 32 9.51 17.71 7.53
N LEU A 33 9.12 16.44 7.74
CA LEU A 33 7.94 16.13 8.55
C LEU A 33 8.25 16.38 10.02
N GLY A 34 7.49 17.27 10.65
CA GLY A 34 7.55 17.54 12.08
C GLY A 34 6.18 17.58 12.73
N GLY A 35 6.16 17.50 14.07
CA GLY A 35 4.97 17.77 14.88
C GLY A 35 3.79 16.78 14.64
N PRO A 36 2.54 17.25 14.67
CA PRO A 36 1.34 16.40 14.55
C PRO A 36 1.27 15.60 13.24
N GLY A 37 1.81 16.14 12.15
CA GLY A 37 1.85 15.45 10.86
C GLY A 37 2.72 14.19 10.91
N LEU A 38 3.89 14.26 11.57
CA LEU A 38 4.76 13.11 11.79
C LEU A 38 4.08 12.04 12.65
N LEU A 39 3.44 12.44 13.75
CA LEU A 39 2.71 11.50 14.61
C LEU A 39 1.58 10.78 13.85
N THR A 40 0.86 11.51 13.00
CA THR A 40 -0.21 10.95 12.17
C THR A 40 0.34 9.96 11.15
N HIS A 41 1.46 10.30 10.51
CA HIS A 41 2.18 9.42 9.59
C HIS A 41 2.65 8.14 10.30
N MET A 42 3.28 8.26 11.48
CA MET A 42 3.74 7.11 12.27
C MET A 42 2.59 6.20 12.70
N PHE A 43 1.46 6.77 13.13
CA PHE A 43 0.29 5.99 13.51
C PHE A 43 -0.29 5.21 12.31
N ALA A 44 -0.43 5.89 11.15
CA ALA A 44 -0.88 5.24 9.91
C ALA A 44 0.12 4.16 9.45
N SER A 45 1.42 4.38 9.61
CA SER A 45 2.45 3.38 9.32
C SER A 45 2.32 2.15 10.21
N GLY A 46 2.04 2.33 11.51
CA GLY A 46 1.74 1.22 12.42
C GLY A 46 0.51 0.41 11.99
N ALA A 47 -0.55 1.10 11.56
CA ALA A 47 -1.73 0.45 11.00
C ALA A 47 -1.41 -0.34 9.72
N LEU A 48 -0.54 0.18 8.85
CA LEU A 48 -0.09 -0.52 7.64
C LEU A 48 0.73 -1.77 7.98
N VAL A 49 1.65 -1.69 8.94
CA VAL A 49 2.50 -2.82 9.38
C VAL A 49 1.66 -4.03 9.81
N ILE A 50 0.55 -3.79 10.52
CA ILE A 50 -0.35 -4.86 10.99
C ILE A 50 -1.38 -5.22 9.92
N GLY A 51 -1.94 -4.22 9.24
CA GLY A 51 -3.04 -4.39 8.30
C GLY A 51 -2.61 -5.07 6.99
N LEU A 52 -1.40 -4.79 6.49
CA LEU A 52 -0.93 -5.33 5.21
C LEU A 52 -0.78 -6.86 5.24
N PRO A 53 -0.19 -7.51 6.27
CA PRO A 53 -0.17 -8.97 6.37
C PRO A 53 -1.57 -9.59 6.42
N VAL A 54 -2.49 -9.00 7.21
CA VAL A 54 -3.88 -9.47 7.31
C VAL A 54 -4.57 -9.38 5.95
N PHE A 55 -4.40 -8.25 5.25
CA PHE A 55 -4.89 -8.06 3.90
C PHE A 55 -4.30 -9.10 2.92
N ALA A 56 -2.99 -9.30 2.94
CA ALA A 56 -2.29 -10.24 2.05
C ALA A 56 -2.80 -11.68 2.23
N LEU A 57 -2.91 -12.14 3.49
CA LEU A 57 -3.40 -13.49 3.80
C LEU A 57 -4.88 -13.67 3.41
N ALA A 58 -5.73 -12.70 3.74
CA ALA A 58 -7.16 -12.75 3.40
C ALA A 58 -7.40 -12.80 1.87
N PHE A 59 -6.51 -12.17 1.10
CA PHE A 59 -6.66 -12.03 -0.35
C PHE A 59 -5.90 -13.09 -1.15
N LEU A 60 -4.99 -13.86 -0.54
CA LEU A 60 -4.21 -14.91 -1.20
C LEU A 60 -5.11 -15.96 -1.90
N ARG A 61 -6.28 -16.25 -1.32
CA ARG A 61 -7.27 -17.19 -1.89
C ARG A 61 -7.83 -16.78 -3.27
N HIS A 62 -7.64 -15.52 -3.68
CA HIS A 62 -8.15 -15.01 -4.96
C HIS A 62 -7.11 -15.07 -6.10
N LEU A 63 -5.89 -15.56 -5.81
CA LEU A 63 -4.82 -15.84 -6.78
C LEU A 63 -4.88 -17.32 -7.19
N PRO A 64 -5.78 -17.73 -8.10
CA PRO A 64 -5.49 -17.61 -9.53
C PRO A 64 -6.74 -17.36 -10.41
N TYR A 65 -6.84 -16.18 -11.03
CA TYR A 65 -7.83 -15.93 -12.09
C TYR A 65 -7.17 -15.93 -13.48
N PRO A 66 -7.47 -16.89 -14.37
CA PRO A 66 -6.87 -16.96 -15.71
C PRO A 66 -7.38 -15.88 -16.69
N SER A 67 -8.31 -15.01 -16.29
CA SER A 67 -8.83 -13.94 -17.13
C SER A 67 -7.91 -12.70 -17.19
N ARG A 68 -8.03 -11.89 -18.25
CA ARG A 68 -7.29 -10.61 -18.38
C ARG A 68 -7.59 -9.64 -17.23
N ALA A 69 -8.84 -9.60 -16.75
CA ALA A 69 -9.24 -8.84 -15.56
C ALA A 69 -8.59 -9.41 -14.28
N GLY A 70 -8.50 -10.74 -14.19
CA GLY A 70 -7.75 -11.47 -13.17
C GLY A 70 -6.28 -11.05 -13.09
N ARG A 71 -5.59 -10.97 -14.23
CA ARG A 71 -4.18 -10.54 -14.28
C ARG A 71 -3.97 -9.13 -13.73
N LEU A 72 -4.86 -8.18 -14.07
CA LEU A 72 -4.76 -6.80 -13.58
C LEU A 72 -4.94 -6.73 -12.06
N TYR A 73 -5.92 -7.48 -11.54
CA TYR A 73 -6.15 -7.62 -10.10
C TYR A 73 -4.94 -8.26 -9.41
N SER A 74 -4.43 -9.38 -9.92
CA SER A 74 -3.27 -10.08 -9.36
C SER A 74 -2.02 -9.20 -9.35
N LEU A 75 -1.78 -8.45 -10.43
CA LEU A 75 -0.65 -7.53 -10.52
C LEU A 75 -0.79 -6.37 -9.52
N GLY A 76 -1.97 -5.75 -9.44
CA GLY A 76 -2.23 -4.70 -8.46
C GLY A 76 -2.10 -5.19 -7.02
N PHE A 77 -2.62 -6.38 -6.73
CA PHE A 77 -2.47 -7.03 -5.43
C PHE A 77 -1.00 -7.28 -5.09
N LEU A 78 -0.27 -7.96 -5.97
CA LEU A 78 1.13 -8.30 -5.75
C LEU A 78 2.00 -7.05 -5.61
N ALA A 79 1.77 -6.04 -6.46
CA ALA A 79 2.47 -4.76 -6.37
C ALA A 79 2.18 -4.04 -5.04
N THR A 80 0.92 -4.03 -4.59
CA THR A 80 0.53 -3.39 -3.32
C THR A 80 1.20 -4.09 -2.13
N VAL A 81 1.20 -5.42 -2.12
CA VAL A 81 1.83 -6.22 -1.06
C VAL A 81 3.35 -6.03 -1.10
N ALA A 82 3.99 -6.17 -2.25
CA ALA A 82 5.44 -6.05 -2.40
C ALA A 82 5.95 -4.66 -2.01
N LEU A 83 5.30 -3.60 -2.51
CA LEU A 83 5.69 -2.22 -2.18
C LEU A 83 5.40 -1.91 -0.72
N GLY A 84 4.26 -2.35 -0.16
CA GLY A 84 3.99 -2.17 1.26
C GLY A 84 5.02 -2.87 2.16
N PHE A 85 5.42 -4.11 1.83
CA PHE A 85 6.50 -4.78 2.54
C PHE A 85 7.84 -4.05 2.41
N LEU A 86 8.15 -3.51 1.23
CA LEU A 86 9.36 -2.74 1.02
C LEU A 86 9.34 -1.40 1.78
N THR A 87 8.19 -0.72 1.86
CA THR A 87 7.98 0.46 2.72
C THR A 87 8.20 0.12 4.19
N ILE A 88 7.67 -1.01 4.65
CA ILE A 88 7.87 -1.50 6.03
C ILE A 88 9.36 -1.82 6.27
N ALA A 89 10.00 -2.55 5.37
CA ALA A 89 11.42 -2.90 5.50
C ALA A 89 12.29 -1.64 5.57
N THR A 90 12.06 -0.67 4.69
CA THR A 90 12.83 0.58 4.67
C THR A 90 12.65 1.40 5.95
N VAL A 91 11.43 1.50 6.52
CA VAL A 91 11.27 2.24 7.79
C VAL A 91 11.99 1.53 8.94
N PHE A 92 11.99 0.20 8.99
CA PHE A 92 12.74 -0.53 10.01
C PHE A 92 14.25 -0.35 9.85
N LEU A 93 14.75 -0.33 8.61
CA LEU A 93 16.17 -0.03 8.33
C LEU A 93 16.54 1.39 8.76
N CYS A 94 15.66 2.38 8.56
CA CYS A 94 15.87 3.75 9.04
C CYS A 94 15.95 3.86 10.58
N MET A 95 15.43 2.88 11.32
CA MET A 95 15.46 2.85 12.79
C MET A 95 16.68 2.11 13.35
N LEU A 96 17.47 1.43 12.51
CA LEU A 96 18.71 0.80 12.93
C LEU A 96 19.78 1.87 13.19
N PRO A 97 20.75 1.60 14.08
CA PRO A 97 21.90 2.48 14.27
C PRO A 97 22.78 2.47 13.01
N VAL A 98 22.56 3.43 12.11
CA VAL A 98 23.34 3.61 10.89
C VAL A 98 24.51 4.58 11.17
N PRO A 99 25.77 4.20 10.91
CA PRO A 99 26.93 5.00 11.30
C PRO A 99 27.14 6.27 10.44
N ALA A 100 26.45 6.40 9.30
CA ALA A 100 26.62 7.51 8.36
C ALA A 100 25.31 8.26 8.06
N THR A 101 25.34 9.59 8.17
CA THR A 101 24.21 10.49 7.89
C THR A 101 23.74 10.44 6.44
N GLU A 102 24.67 10.24 5.50
CA GLU A 102 24.36 10.09 4.06
C GLU A 102 23.52 8.83 3.79
N GLN A 103 23.83 7.72 4.48
CA GLN A 103 23.07 6.47 4.35
C GLN A 103 21.65 6.63 4.89
N MET A 104 21.48 7.34 6.00
CA MET A 104 20.16 7.65 6.55
C MET A 104 19.33 8.50 5.59
N HIS A 105 19.90 9.53 4.96
CA HIS A 105 19.20 10.34 3.95
C HIS A 105 18.80 9.51 2.72
N ALA A 106 19.69 8.63 2.24
CA ALA A 106 19.40 7.74 1.12
C ALA A 106 18.26 6.77 1.46
N LEU A 107 18.25 6.18 2.66
CA LEU A 107 17.18 5.30 3.13
C LEU A 107 15.84 6.04 3.29
N MET A 108 15.84 7.24 3.86
CA MET A 108 14.64 8.08 3.96
C MET A 108 14.09 8.45 2.58
N THR A 109 14.97 8.77 1.64
CA THR A 109 14.60 9.08 0.26
C THR A 109 13.99 7.86 -0.43
N ALA A 110 14.61 6.68 -0.27
CA ALA A 110 14.08 5.43 -0.80
C ALA A 110 12.72 5.09 -0.18
N HIS A 111 12.58 5.21 1.13
CA HIS A 111 11.33 4.99 1.86
C HIS A 111 10.20 5.88 1.31
N GLY A 112 10.48 7.17 1.11
CA GLY A 112 9.53 8.12 0.51
C GLY A 112 9.06 7.67 -0.87
N TRP A 113 9.97 7.40 -1.80
CA TRP A 113 9.62 6.98 -3.16
C TRP A 113 8.88 5.64 -3.21
N ILE A 114 9.31 4.66 -2.42
CA ILE A 114 8.64 3.35 -2.33
C ILE A 114 7.23 3.52 -1.75
N GLY A 115 7.07 4.34 -0.71
CA GLY A 115 5.77 4.69 -0.15
C GLY A 115 4.83 5.34 -1.18
N PHE A 116 5.31 6.32 -1.95
CA PHE A 116 4.51 6.93 -3.03
C PHE A 116 4.16 5.94 -4.15
N ALA A 117 5.03 4.98 -4.46
CA ALA A 117 4.75 3.93 -5.44
C ALA A 117 3.57 3.02 -5.04
N MET A 118 3.18 2.97 -3.76
CA MET A 118 1.97 2.24 -3.36
C MET A 118 0.68 2.83 -3.94
N VAL A 119 0.65 4.14 -4.22
CA VAL A 119 -0.53 4.82 -4.78
C VAL A 119 -0.93 4.22 -6.13
N PRO A 120 -0.07 4.17 -7.16
CA PRO A 120 -0.42 3.54 -8.44
C PRO A 120 -0.70 2.04 -8.29
N ALA A 121 -0.06 1.33 -7.36
CA ALA A 121 -0.35 -0.09 -7.11
C ALA A 121 -1.78 -0.32 -6.58
N ILE A 122 -2.24 0.52 -5.66
CA ILE A 122 -3.62 0.48 -5.15
C ILE A 122 -4.62 0.87 -6.24
N VAL A 123 -4.32 1.90 -7.03
CA VAL A 123 -5.16 2.26 -8.18
C VAL A 123 -5.29 1.07 -9.14
N LEU A 124 -4.20 0.37 -9.43
CA LEU A 124 -4.19 -0.82 -10.27
C LEU A 124 -5.04 -1.95 -9.68
N LEU A 125 -4.92 -2.19 -8.37
CA LEU A 125 -5.74 -3.15 -7.63
C LEU A 125 -7.24 -2.81 -7.75
N LEU A 126 -7.62 -1.56 -7.48
CA LEU A 126 -9.00 -1.09 -7.56
C LEU A 126 -9.57 -1.22 -8.98
N LEU A 127 -8.79 -0.85 -10.00
CA LEU A 127 -9.18 -1.03 -11.41
C LEU A 127 -9.37 -2.51 -11.75
N GLY A 128 -8.49 -3.39 -11.26
CA GLY A 128 -8.63 -4.84 -11.39
C GLY A 128 -9.92 -5.35 -10.76
N MET A 129 -10.24 -4.91 -9.54
CA MET A 129 -11.48 -5.26 -8.84
C MET A 129 -12.73 -4.78 -9.59
N LEU A 130 -12.73 -3.55 -10.10
CA LEU A 130 -13.85 -2.98 -10.86
C LEU A 130 -14.09 -3.73 -12.17
N ARG A 131 -13.02 -4.06 -12.91
CA ARG A 131 -13.11 -4.81 -14.17
C ARG A 131 -13.60 -6.24 -13.96
N SER A 132 -13.10 -6.93 -12.94
CA SER A 132 -13.55 -8.30 -12.63
C SER A 132 -15.05 -8.39 -12.31
N ARG A 133 -15.62 -7.34 -11.66
CA ARG A 133 -17.07 -7.29 -11.39
C ARG A 133 -17.90 -7.15 -12.67
N ARG A 134 -17.45 -6.33 -13.64
CA ARG A 134 -18.16 -6.12 -14.92
C ARG A 134 -18.20 -7.37 -15.79
N THR A 135 -17.12 -8.15 -15.79
CA THR A 135 -17.09 -9.41 -16.58
C THR A 135 -18.06 -10.45 -16.00
N ALA A 136 -18.23 -10.51 -14.68
CA ALA A 136 -19.17 -11.43 -14.04
C ALA A 136 -20.65 -11.08 -14.33
N SER A 137 -20.99 -9.80 -14.50
CA SER A 137 -22.37 -9.39 -14.81
C SER A 137 -22.79 -9.65 -16.27
N HIS A 138 -21.84 -9.72 -17.21
CA HIS A 138 -22.12 -9.92 -18.64
C HIS A 138 -22.39 -11.38 -19.05
N LEU A 139 -22.04 -12.35 -18.20
CA LEU A 139 -22.25 -13.78 -18.46
C LEU A 139 -23.66 -14.28 -18.08
N HIS A 140 -24.48 -13.40 -17.47
CA HIS A 140 -25.84 -13.72 -17.00
C HIS A 140 -26.94 -12.92 -17.73
N SER A 141 -26.60 -12.22 -18.80
CA SER A 141 -27.52 -11.51 -19.70
C SER A 141 -27.51 -12.16 -21.07
#